data_AF-A0ABD2XHX8-F1
#
_entry.id   AF-A0ABD2XHX8-F1
#
_cell.length_a   1.000
_cell.length_b   1.000
_cell.length_c   1.000
_cell.angle_alpha   90.00
_cell.angle_beta   90.00
_cell.angle_gamma   90.00
#
_symmetry.space_group_name_H-M   'P 1'
#
loop_
_entity.id
_entity.type
_entity.pdbx_description
1 polymer ?
#
loop_
_entity_poly.entity_id
_entity_poly.type
_entity_poly.pdbx_seq_one_letter_code
_entity_poly.pdbx_strand_id
1 'polypeptide(L)'
;MFLFRKQLELTAERNTNLEKMSVFIVFIYLPYWFKTRLPLEADVSDIKFLKDLDDFKKIDDQLATKIINKFCNHLWYISKELICISFFNEDIECAEKEKMVKNLKINDDSERKLKAKVDKENIIQLTISQFVTEKSMDFFKITGISPFVPH
;
A
#
# COMPACT_ATOMS: atom_id res chain seq x y z
N MET A 1 -8.76 -22.59 -10.35
CA MET A 1 -9.08 -23.44 -9.18
C MET A 1 -10.25 -24.40 -9.41
N PHE A 2 -11.41 -23.96 -9.92
CA PHE A 2 -12.56 -24.84 -10.20
C PHE A 2 -12.28 -26.04 -11.12
N LEU A 3 -11.30 -25.90 -12.02
CA LEU A 3 -10.87 -26.96 -12.94
C LEU A 3 -10.38 -28.23 -12.20
N PHE A 4 -9.78 -28.08 -11.02
CA PHE A 4 -9.21 -29.17 -10.21
C PHE A 4 -10.18 -29.69 -9.13
N ARG A 5 -11.46 -29.31 -9.18
CA ARG A 5 -12.44 -29.62 -8.11
C ARG A 5 -12.59 -31.11 -7.82
N LYS A 6 -12.42 -31.95 -8.83
CA LYS A 6 -12.50 -33.42 -8.71
C LYS A 6 -11.29 -34.02 -7.98
N GLN A 7 -10.13 -33.38 -8.07
CA GLN A 7 -8.89 -33.84 -7.41
C GLN A 7 -8.78 -33.34 -5.97
N LEU A 8 -9.58 -32.33 -5.60
CA LEU A 8 -9.49 -31.66 -4.30
C LEU A 8 -10.62 -32.07 -3.32
N GLU A 9 -11.49 -33.00 -3.71
CA GLU A 9 -12.63 -33.51 -2.92
C GLU A 9 -13.33 -32.39 -2.12
N LEU A 10 -13.73 -31.33 -2.84
CA LEU A 10 -14.15 -30.08 -2.20
C LEU A 10 -15.54 -30.23 -1.56
N THR A 11 -15.61 -29.97 -0.26
CA THR A 11 -16.87 -29.79 0.46
C THR A 11 -17.62 -28.54 -0.05
N ALA A 12 -18.92 -28.43 0.24
CA ALA A 12 -19.71 -27.26 -0.12
C ALA A 12 -19.10 -25.96 0.44
N GLU A 13 -18.66 -25.97 1.70
CA GLU A 13 -17.97 -24.83 2.33
C GLU A 13 -16.69 -24.43 1.58
N ARG A 14 -15.86 -25.42 1.20
CA ARG A 14 -14.63 -25.17 0.44
C ARG A 14 -14.93 -24.57 -0.93
N ASN A 15 -15.98 -25.02 -1.61
CA ASN A 15 -16.40 -24.43 -2.89
C ASN A 15 -16.78 -22.95 -2.73
N THR A 16 -17.57 -22.60 -1.72
CA THR A 16 -17.93 -21.21 -1.44
C THR A 16 -16.69 -20.36 -1.13
N ASN A 17 -15.75 -20.88 -0.33
CA ASN A 17 -14.52 -20.16 -0.02
C ASN A 17 -13.63 -19.97 -1.26
N LEU A 18 -13.57 -20.97 -2.15
CA LEU A 18 -12.82 -20.87 -3.41
C LEU A 18 -13.45 -19.88 -4.38
N GLU A 19 -14.77 -19.79 -4.42
CA GLU A 19 -15.48 -18.79 -5.21
C GLU A 19 -15.14 -17.38 -4.72
N LYS A 20 -15.28 -17.14 -3.40
CA LYS A 20 -14.90 -15.86 -2.77
C LYS A 20 -13.44 -15.48 -3.04
N MET A 21 -12.52 -16.43 -2.90
CA MET A 21 -11.11 -16.22 -3.24
C MET A 21 -10.91 -15.91 -4.72
N SER A 22 -11.63 -16.58 -5.62
CA SER A 22 -11.51 -16.35 -7.06
C SER A 22 -11.99 -14.95 -7.44
N VAL A 23 -13.11 -14.49 -6.86
CA VAL A 23 -13.63 -13.13 -7.04
C VAL A 23 -12.60 -12.10 -6.53
N PHE A 24 -12.11 -12.26 -5.30
CA PHE A 24 -11.08 -11.38 -4.76
C PHE A 24 -9.81 -11.35 -5.63
N ILE A 25 -9.30 -12.51 -6.04
CA ILE A 25 -8.06 -12.59 -6.83
C ILE A 25 -8.24 -11.88 -8.17
N VAL A 26 -9.33 -12.16 -8.89
CA VAL A 26 -9.53 -11.66 -10.25
C VAL A 26 -9.85 -10.17 -10.27
N PHE A 27 -10.75 -9.72 -9.39
CA PHE A 27 -11.25 -8.34 -9.43
C PHE A 27 -10.45 -7.36 -8.59
N ILE A 28 -9.80 -7.82 -7.52
CA ILE A 28 -9.07 -6.94 -6.60
C ILE A 28 -7.56 -7.18 -6.74
N TYR A 29 -7.06 -8.40 -6.50
CA TYR A 29 -5.61 -8.60 -6.36
C TYR A 29 -4.83 -8.53 -7.67
N LEU A 30 -5.30 -9.19 -8.74
CA LEU A 30 -4.57 -9.29 -10.01
C LEU A 30 -4.28 -7.93 -10.67
N PRO A 31 -5.22 -6.96 -10.73
CA PRO A 31 -4.94 -5.63 -11.28
C PRO A 31 -3.70 -4.97 -10.64
N TYR A 32 -3.58 -5.04 -9.31
CA TYR A 32 -2.45 -4.48 -8.59
C TYR A 32 -1.17 -5.30 -8.76
N TRP A 33 -1.28 -6.64 -8.71
CA TRP A 33 -0.13 -7.52 -8.95
C TRP A 33 0.52 -7.29 -10.33
N PHE A 34 -0.29 -7.07 -11.37
CA PHE A 34 0.24 -6.82 -12.71
C PHE A 34 0.76 -5.40 -12.92
N LYS A 35 0.24 -4.42 -12.17
CA LYS A 35 0.65 -3.00 -12.25
C LYS A 35 2.00 -2.76 -11.58
N THR A 36 2.28 -3.41 -10.45
CA THR A 36 3.51 -3.22 -9.67
C THR A 36 4.75 -3.88 -10.30
N ARG A 37 5.15 -3.44 -11.50
CA ARG A 37 6.38 -3.89 -12.19
C ARG A 37 7.60 -3.10 -11.78
N LEU A 38 7.40 -1.86 -11.33
CA LEU A 38 8.45 -0.94 -10.92
C LEU A 38 8.33 -0.67 -9.41
N PRO A 39 9.46 -0.64 -8.67
CA PRO A 39 9.47 -0.22 -7.27
C PRO A 39 8.86 1.17 -7.06
N LEU A 40 8.94 2.03 -8.07
CA LEU A 40 8.37 3.39 -8.09
C LEU A 40 6.84 3.42 -7.86
N GLU A 41 6.15 2.37 -8.30
CA GLU A 41 4.70 2.28 -8.25
C GLU A 41 4.19 1.46 -7.07
N ALA A 42 5.07 0.76 -6.36
CA ALA A 42 4.69 -0.26 -5.38
C ALA A 42 3.93 0.33 -4.19
N ASP A 43 4.47 1.39 -3.62
CA ASP A 43 3.93 2.09 -2.47
C ASP A 43 2.56 2.74 -2.77
N VAL A 44 2.42 3.40 -3.93
CA VAL A 44 1.17 4.03 -4.37
C VAL A 44 0.14 2.95 -4.70
N SER A 45 0.57 1.86 -5.34
CA SER A 45 -0.30 0.74 -5.68
C SER A 45 -0.82 0.05 -4.43
N ASP A 46 0.01 -0.16 -3.41
CA ASP A 46 -0.42 -0.77 -2.15
C ASP A 46 -1.43 0.10 -1.39
N ILE A 47 -1.26 1.43 -1.37
CA ILE A 47 -2.24 2.34 -0.76
C ILE A 47 -3.56 2.31 -1.52
N LYS A 48 -3.52 2.36 -2.87
CA LYS A 48 -4.73 2.27 -3.71
C LYS A 48 -5.44 0.92 -3.52
N PHE A 49 -4.68 -0.18 -3.47
CA PHE A 49 -5.19 -1.53 -3.19
C PHE A 49 -5.94 -1.61 -1.85
N LEU A 50 -5.40 -1.00 -0.80
CA LEU A 50 -6.07 -0.96 0.50
C LEU A 50 -7.39 -0.16 0.46
N LYS A 51 -7.45 0.93 -0.32
CA LYS A 51 -8.69 1.71 -0.50
C LYS A 51 -9.74 0.93 -1.29
N ASP A 52 -9.35 0.26 -2.37
CA ASP A 52 -10.26 -0.59 -3.15
C ASP A 52 -10.77 -1.79 -2.33
N LEU A 53 -9.95 -2.31 -1.40
CA LEU A 53 -10.38 -3.32 -0.44
C LEU A 53 -11.42 -2.79 0.54
N ASP A 54 -11.34 -1.52 0.93
CA ASP A 54 -12.35 -0.90 1.77
C ASP A 54 -13.70 -0.81 1.02
N ASP A 55 -13.67 -0.45 -0.27
CA ASP A 55 -14.85 -0.52 -1.13
C ASP A 55 -15.36 -1.97 -1.32
N PHE A 56 -14.46 -2.95 -1.40
CA PHE A 56 -14.81 -4.37 -1.50
C PHE A 56 -15.55 -4.91 -0.27
N LYS A 57 -15.53 -4.21 0.88
CA LYS A 57 -16.37 -4.55 2.04
C LYS A 57 -17.86 -4.57 1.70
N LYS A 58 -18.29 -3.80 0.70
CA LYS A 58 -19.67 -3.82 0.17
C LYS A 58 -20.06 -5.17 -0.44
N ILE A 59 -19.08 -5.99 -0.84
CA ILE A 59 -19.27 -7.32 -1.43
C ILE A 59 -19.02 -8.42 -0.39
N ASP A 60 -17.88 -8.38 0.31
CA ASP A 60 -17.56 -9.33 1.40
C ASP A 60 -16.71 -8.66 2.48
N ASP A 61 -17.39 -8.05 3.46
CA ASP A 61 -16.77 -7.35 4.59
C ASP A 61 -15.83 -8.23 5.42
N GLN A 62 -16.23 -9.47 5.69
CA GLN A 62 -15.41 -10.38 6.50
C GLN A 62 -14.09 -10.72 5.80
N LEU A 63 -14.14 -10.98 4.49
CA LEU A 63 -12.95 -11.25 3.69
C LEU A 63 -12.09 -10.00 3.55
N ALA A 64 -12.69 -8.88 3.16
CA ALA A 64 -12.01 -7.59 3.00
C ALA A 64 -11.26 -7.20 4.28
N THR A 65 -11.93 -7.26 5.43
CA THR A 65 -11.33 -6.92 6.73
C THR A 65 -10.17 -7.84 7.10
N LYS A 66 -10.26 -9.15 6.81
CA LYS A 66 -9.13 -10.08 7.02
C LYS A 66 -7.94 -9.74 6.13
N ILE A 67 -8.18 -9.39 4.87
CA ILE A 67 -7.14 -9.07 3.89
C ILE A 67 -6.47 -7.75 4.25
N ILE A 68 -7.25 -6.69 4.50
CA ILE A 68 -6.78 -5.40 5.03
C ILE A 68 -5.85 -5.61 6.22
N ASN A 69 -6.30 -6.39 7.21
CA ASN A 69 -5.52 -6.67 8.41
C ASN A 69 -4.16 -7.31 8.09
N LYS A 70 -4.12 -8.19 7.09
CA LYS A 70 -2.90 -8.84 6.62
C LYS A 70 -1.99 -7.87 5.87
N PHE A 71 -2.53 -7.12 4.92
CA PHE A 71 -1.76 -6.22 4.04
C PHE A 71 -1.26 -4.97 4.74
N CYS A 72 -1.98 -4.43 5.74
CA CYS A 72 -1.42 -3.36 6.58
C CYS A 72 -0.14 -3.80 7.30
N ASN A 73 -0.01 -5.09 7.65
CA ASN A 73 1.24 -5.61 8.21
C ASN A 73 2.33 -5.81 7.14
N HIS A 74 1.98 -5.85 5.85
CA HIS A 74 2.92 -5.96 4.74
C HIS A 74 3.55 -4.62 4.35
N LEU A 75 2.98 -3.49 4.77
CA LEU A 75 3.54 -2.15 4.52
C LEU A 75 4.85 -1.86 5.28
N TRP A 76 5.40 -2.84 6.01
CA TRP A 76 6.67 -2.71 6.73
C TRP A 76 7.86 -2.34 5.82
N TYR A 77 7.79 -2.68 4.53
CA TYR A 77 8.84 -2.35 3.56
C TYR A 77 8.83 -0.87 3.16
N ILE A 78 7.74 -0.13 3.44
CA ILE A 78 7.65 1.32 3.26
C ILE A 78 8.46 1.97 4.39
N SER A 79 9.78 1.87 4.29
CA SER A 79 10.72 2.47 5.23
C SER A 79 10.82 3.97 5.01
N LYS A 80 11.47 4.66 5.95
CA LYS A 80 11.67 6.11 5.86
C LYS A 80 12.48 6.47 4.64
N GLU A 81 13.40 5.62 4.22
CA GLU A 81 14.30 5.85 3.10
C GLU A 81 13.62 5.48 1.78
N LEU A 82 12.90 4.35 1.73
CA LEU A 82 12.29 3.86 0.49
C LEU A 82 11.08 4.68 0.05
N ILE A 83 10.35 5.32 0.98
CA ILE A 83 9.24 6.23 0.64
C ILE A 83 9.69 7.45 -0.19
N CYS A 84 10.98 7.78 -0.21
CA CYS A 84 11.48 8.86 -1.06
C CYS A 84 11.45 8.53 -2.55
N ILE A 85 11.40 7.24 -2.90
CA ILE A 85 11.24 6.81 -4.29
C ILE A 85 9.92 7.34 -4.87
N SER A 86 8.88 7.45 -4.04
CA SER A 86 7.55 7.96 -4.40
C SER A 86 7.57 9.39 -4.92
N PHE A 87 8.54 10.23 -4.57
CA PHE A 87 8.65 11.60 -5.11
C PHE A 87 8.71 11.63 -6.64
N PHE A 88 9.31 10.58 -7.23
CA PHE A 88 9.46 10.45 -8.67
C PHE A 88 8.26 9.80 -9.36
N ASN A 89 7.24 9.38 -8.60
CA ASN A 89 6.04 8.77 -9.19
C ASN A 89 5.13 9.86 -9.77
N GLU A 90 4.78 9.73 -11.05
CA GLU A 90 3.91 10.67 -11.77
C GLU A 90 2.43 10.53 -11.41
N ASP A 91 2.00 9.38 -10.88
CA ASP A 91 0.62 9.13 -10.43
C ASP A 91 0.25 9.89 -9.14
N ILE A 92 1.22 10.56 -8.48
CA ILE A 92 0.99 11.32 -7.25
C ILE A 92 0.74 12.79 -7.59
N GLU A 93 -0.41 13.29 -7.17
CA GLU A 93 -0.79 14.69 -7.35
C GLU A 93 0.20 15.67 -6.70
N CYS A 94 0.41 16.83 -7.34
CA CYS A 94 1.31 17.87 -6.82
C CYS A 94 0.98 18.28 -5.39
N ALA A 95 -0.30 18.40 -5.04
CA ALA A 95 -0.74 18.74 -3.69
C ALA A 95 -0.28 17.71 -2.64
N GLU A 96 -0.21 16.43 -3.01
CA GLU A 96 0.30 15.38 -2.13
C GLU A 96 1.83 15.42 -2.05
N LYS A 97 2.53 15.67 -3.16
CA LYS A 97 3.99 15.89 -3.16
C LYS A 97 4.38 17.09 -2.29
N GLU A 98 3.61 18.17 -2.29
CA GLU A 98 3.83 19.31 -1.39
C GLU A 98 3.73 18.91 0.09
N LYS A 99 2.79 18.04 0.46
CA LYS A 99 2.70 17.51 1.84
C LYS A 99 3.92 16.66 2.17
N MET A 100 4.36 15.81 1.24
CA MET A 100 5.59 15.03 1.41
C MET A 100 6.80 15.94 1.66
N VAL A 101 6.98 17.01 0.87
CA VAL A 101 8.07 17.99 1.07
C VAL A 101 7.95 18.73 2.40
N LYS A 102 6.73 19.07 2.84
CA LYS A 102 6.51 19.66 4.17
C LYS A 102 6.96 18.69 5.26
N ASN A 103 6.57 17.42 5.17
CA ASN A 103 6.92 16.38 6.16
C ASN A 103 8.42 16.06 6.20
N LEU A 104 9.16 16.24 5.09
CA LEU A 104 10.64 16.16 5.08
C LEU A 104 11.33 17.21 5.96
N LYS A 105 10.67 18.36 6.19
CA LYS A 105 11.24 19.50 6.93
C LYS A 105 10.77 19.55 8.38
N ILE A 106 9.75 18.77 8.74
CA ILE A 106 9.22 18.73 10.10
C ILE A 106 10.11 17.80 10.92
N ASN A 107 10.80 18.37 11.91
CA ASN A 107 11.65 17.64 12.83
C ASN A 107 10.77 16.87 13.82
N ASP A 108 10.36 15.68 13.40
CA ASP A 108 9.58 14.75 14.19
C ASP A 108 10.40 13.50 14.43
N ASP A 109 11.08 13.46 15.57
CA ASP A 109 11.93 12.37 16.00
C ASP A 109 11.13 11.16 16.52
N SER A 110 9.81 11.13 16.30
CA SER A 110 9.01 9.95 16.62
C SER A 110 9.35 8.80 15.65
N GLU A 111 10.35 8.00 16.02
CA GLU A 111 10.58 6.65 15.48
C GLU A 111 9.31 5.80 15.42
N ARG A 112 8.34 6.16 16.27
CA ARG A 112 7.01 5.56 16.39
C ARG A 112 6.12 5.75 15.15
N LYS A 113 6.29 6.76 14.29
CA LYS A 113 5.32 7.05 13.20
C LYS A 113 5.35 6.11 11.98
N LEU A 114 6.49 5.50 11.62
CA LEU A 114 6.50 4.56 10.49
C LEU A 114 6.17 3.12 10.86
N LYS A 115 6.30 2.76 12.14
CA LYS A 115 5.75 1.52 12.71
C LYS A 115 4.33 1.72 13.24
N ALA A 116 3.84 2.96 13.31
CA ALA A 116 2.51 3.27 13.80
C ALA A 116 1.49 2.67 12.83
N LYS A 117 0.90 1.56 13.27
CA LYS A 117 -0.34 0.95 12.78
C LYS A 117 -1.04 1.87 11.78
N VAL A 118 -0.94 1.55 10.49
CA VAL A 118 -1.91 2.05 9.51
C VAL A 118 -3.27 1.94 10.17
N ASP A 119 -3.96 3.07 10.28
CA ASP A 119 -5.28 3.10 10.90
C ASP A 119 -6.21 2.26 10.03
N LYS A 120 -6.46 1.03 10.49
CA LYS A 120 -7.25 0.05 9.76
C LYS A 120 -8.72 0.44 9.71
N GLU A 121 -9.15 1.34 10.58
CA GLU A 121 -10.52 1.87 10.63
C GLU A 121 -10.71 3.01 9.62
N ASN A 122 -9.64 3.73 9.25
CA ASN A 122 -9.69 4.89 8.36
C ASN A 122 -8.76 4.77 7.13
N ILE A 123 -8.77 3.61 6.47
CA ILE A 123 -7.91 3.31 5.31
C ILE A 123 -8.13 4.28 4.15
N ILE A 124 -9.36 4.78 3.96
CA ILE A 124 -9.70 5.76 2.92
C ILE A 124 -8.82 7.02 3.04
N GLN A 125 -8.48 7.42 4.28
CA GLN A 125 -7.66 8.60 4.58
C GLN A 125 -6.15 8.33 4.51
N LEU A 126 -5.73 7.07 4.26
CA LEU A 126 -4.34 6.72 4.11
C LEU A 126 -3.74 7.46 2.90
N THR A 127 -2.63 8.13 3.13
CA THR A 127 -1.93 8.92 2.12
C THR A 127 -0.43 8.68 2.20
N ILE A 128 0.27 8.82 1.09
CA ILE A 128 1.69 8.50 1.01
C ILE A 128 2.54 9.45 1.85
N SER A 129 2.13 10.72 1.97
CA SER A 129 2.81 11.72 2.79
C SER A 129 2.89 11.34 4.27
N GLN A 130 1.96 10.53 4.80
CA GLN A 130 1.97 10.07 6.20
C GLN A 130 3.20 9.21 6.53
N PHE A 131 3.84 8.61 5.52
CA PHE A 131 5.04 7.80 5.66
C PHE A 131 6.33 8.63 5.51
N VAL A 132 6.25 9.88 5.06
CA VAL A 132 7.43 10.75 4.90
C VAL A 132 7.76 11.44 6.22
N THR A 133 9.04 11.48 6.59
CA THR A 133 9.56 12.13 7.80
C THR A 133 10.89 12.81 7.52
N GLU A 134 11.45 13.59 8.44
CA GLU A 134 12.80 14.15 8.28
C GLU A 134 13.86 13.08 8.01
N LYS A 135 13.81 11.92 8.69
CA LYS A 135 14.75 10.81 8.45
C LYS A 135 14.69 10.30 7.01
N SER A 136 13.58 10.52 6.30
CA SER A 136 13.49 10.19 4.87
C SER A 136 14.51 10.95 4.02
N MET A 137 15.01 12.09 4.50
CA MET A 137 16.10 12.84 3.85
C MET A 137 17.38 12.02 3.70
N ASP A 138 17.60 11.00 4.52
CA ASP A 138 18.79 10.15 4.43
C ASP A 138 18.87 9.40 3.10
N PHE A 139 17.73 9.11 2.45
CA PHE A 139 17.71 8.57 1.09
C PHE A 139 18.52 9.45 0.11
N PHE A 140 18.32 10.76 0.15
CA PHE A 140 19.00 11.71 -0.72
C PHE A 140 20.49 11.81 -0.40
N LYS A 141 20.85 11.74 0.89
CA LYS A 141 22.26 11.69 1.33
C LYS A 141 22.97 10.42 0.83
N ILE A 142 22.30 9.27 0.93
CA ILE A 142 22.85 7.96 0.52
C ILE A 142 23.00 7.87 -1.00
N THR A 143 22.01 8.35 -1.75
CA THR A 143 21.99 8.27 -3.21
C THR A 143 22.78 9.38 -3.91
N GLY A 144 23.16 10.44 -3.19
CA GLY A 144 23.83 11.61 -3.75
C GLY A 144 22.93 12.49 -4.63
N ILE A 145 21.61 12.25 -4.61
CA ILE A 145 20.63 13.06 -5.33
C ILE A 145 20.36 14.32 -4.52
N SER A 146 20.53 15.50 -5.12
CA SER A 146 20.17 16.75 -4.43
C SER A 146 18.65 16.84 -4.25
N PRO A 147 18.14 16.97 -3.01
CA PRO A 147 16.69 17.08 -2.75
C PRO A 147 16.13 18.45 -3.16
N PHE A 148 16.98 19.45 -3.35
CA PHE A 148 16.62 20.79 -3.78
C PHE A 148 17.56 21.20 -4.92
N VAL A 149 17.02 21.49 -6.09
CA VAL A 149 17.78 22.18 -7.13
C VAL A 149 17.82 23.66 -6.72
N PRO A 150 18.99 24.31 -6.66
CA PRO A 150 19.03 25.75 -6.44
C PRO A 150 18.32 26.41 -7.63
N HIS A 151 17.25 27.15 -7.35
CA HIS A 151 16.63 28.08 -8.29
C HIS A 151 17.39 29.40 -8.31
#